data_AF-A0A0D0DRA2-F1
#
_entry.id   AF-A0A0D0DRA2-F1
#
_cell.length_a   1.000
_cell.length_b   1.000
_cell.length_c   1.000
_cell.angle_alpha   90.00
_cell.angle_beta   90.00
_cell.angle_gamma   90.00
#
_symmetry.space_group_name_H-M   'P 1'
#
loop_
_entity.id
_entity.type
_entity.pdbx_description
1 polymer ?
#
loop_
_entity_poly.entity_id
_entity_poly.type
_entity_poly.pdbx_seq_one_letter_code
_entity_poly.pdbx_strand_id
1 'polypeptide(L)'
;MTDQPPHNIAEKINHGYKVWEFWLFLYAISAVLYGHLPDWVWEYYHKLVQAVCIVLQHTITLGKVHVADQLFLDLRDCIVSTAEDMGGGYALLKFQDHMAHTTTVQEGWAIYEYVEQHYPDSEPHHQLLPNGTIHVVHWACIRLPNGQIGCCQWKEEQHKDACKACNVQLKLNGTRQFGKVCYFIEC
;
A
#
# COMPACT_ATOMS: atom_id res chain seq x y z
N MET A 1 -31.52 6.62 -24.82
CA MET A 1 -31.19 7.49 -23.69
C MET A 1 -31.60 6.76 -22.43
N THR A 2 -30.66 6.06 -21.80
CA THR A 2 -30.88 5.44 -20.49
C THR A 2 -29.96 6.16 -19.54
N ASP A 3 -30.57 7.02 -18.75
CA ASP A 3 -29.98 7.71 -17.62
C ASP A 3 -29.71 6.64 -16.55
N GLN A 4 -28.45 6.26 -16.40
CA GLN A 4 -28.00 5.33 -15.37
C GLN A 4 -27.16 6.15 -14.40
N PRO A 5 -27.43 6.09 -13.08
CA PRO A 5 -26.72 6.92 -12.12
C PRO A 5 -25.21 6.71 -12.22
N PRO A 6 -24.40 7.77 -12.00
CA PRO A 6 -22.95 7.66 -12.04
C PRO A 6 -22.50 6.58 -11.06
N HIS A 7 -21.79 5.58 -11.58
CA HIS A 7 -21.39 4.40 -10.80
C HIS A 7 -20.21 4.73 -9.89
N ASN A 8 -20.15 4.08 -8.73
CA ASN A 8 -18.99 4.15 -7.85
C ASN A 8 -17.77 3.54 -8.55
N ILE A 9 -16.75 4.36 -8.76
CA ILE A 9 -15.52 3.99 -9.48
C ILE A 9 -14.67 3.01 -8.66
N ALA A 10 -14.70 3.13 -7.33
CA ALA A 10 -13.92 2.29 -6.42
C ALA A 10 -14.34 0.81 -6.46
N GLU A 11 -15.60 0.54 -6.80
CA GLU A 11 -16.18 -0.81 -6.82
C GLU A 11 -15.90 -1.57 -8.12
N LYS A 12 -15.35 -0.92 -9.17
CA LYS A 12 -15.38 -1.48 -10.53
C LYS A 12 -14.14 -1.27 -11.38
N ILE A 13 -12.96 -1.07 -10.76
CA ILE A 13 -11.67 -0.93 -11.46
C ILE A 13 -11.35 -2.16 -12.36
N ASN A 14 -11.83 -3.35 -11.99
CA ASN A 14 -11.49 -4.61 -12.68
C ASN A 14 -12.55 -5.14 -13.67
N HIS A 15 -13.69 -4.46 -13.83
CA HIS A 15 -14.78 -4.93 -14.70
C HIS A 15 -15.03 -3.96 -15.86
N GLY A 16 -14.32 -4.16 -16.98
CA GLY A 16 -14.73 -3.67 -18.31
C GLY A 16 -15.08 -2.18 -18.41
N TYR A 17 -14.39 -1.33 -17.65
CA TYR A 17 -14.61 0.12 -17.70
C TYR A 17 -14.34 0.63 -19.12
N LYS A 18 -15.25 1.43 -19.68
CA LYS A 18 -14.99 2.05 -20.98
C LYS A 18 -13.80 2.97 -20.81
N VAL A 19 -12.74 2.71 -21.57
CA VAL A 19 -11.45 3.42 -21.52
C VAL A 19 -11.64 4.95 -21.44
N TRP A 20 -12.61 5.51 -22.17
CA TRP A 20 -12.92 6.94 -22.16
C TRP A 20 -13.50 7.49 -20.83
N GLU A 21 -14.29 6.72 -20.10
CA GLU A 21 -14.76 7.13 -18.77
C GLU A 21 -13.59 7.20 -17.79
N PHE A 22 -12.61 6.29 -17.93
CA PHE A 22 -11.43 6.26 -17.05
C PHE A 22 -10.53 7.45 -17.34
N TRP A 23 -10.39 7.81 -18.62
CA TRP A 23 -9.73 9.03 -19.04
C TRP A 23 -10.42 10.28 -18.46
N LEU A 24 -11.75 10.35 -18.56
CA LEU A 24 -12.53 11.44 -17.98
C LEU A 24 -12.30 11.52 -16.48
N PHE A 25 -12.31 10.41 -15.75
CA PHE A 25 -11.99 10.41 -14.33
C PHE A 25 -10.56 10.88 -14.05
N LEU A 26 -9.56 10.25 -14.69
CA LEU A 26 -8.14 10.56 -14.48
C LEU A 26 -7.90 12.06 -14.68
N TYR A 27 -8.39 12.64 -15.77
CA TYR A 27 -8.19 14.05 -16.09
C TYR A 27 -9.12 15.01 -15.36
N ALA A 28 -10.42 14.74 -15.28
CA ALA A 28 -11.39 15.67 -14.72
C ALA A 28 -11.24 15.79 -13.20
N ILE A 29 -10.80 14.74 -12.51
CA ILE A 29 -10.59 14.83 -11.06
C ILE A 29 -9.49 15.84 -10.72
N SER A 30 -8.50 16.04 -11.60
CA SER A 30 -7.48 17.06 -11.38
C SER A 30 -8.00 18.49 -11.46
N ALA A 31 -8.93 18.77 -12.36
CA ALA A 31 -9.56 20.08 -12.41
C ALA A 31 -10.39 20.36 -11.15
N VAL A 32 -11.03 19.32 -10.59
CA VAL A 32 -11.85 19.42 -9.37
C VAL A 32 -10.99 19.56 -8.11
N LEU A 33 -9.83 18.91 -8.06
CA LEU A 33 -8.95 18.91 -6.89
C LEU A 33 -7.88 20.01 -6.91
N TYR A 34 -7.85 20.83 -7.98
CA TYR A 34 -6.90 21.93 -8.13
C TYR A 34 -6.97 22.91 -6.94
N GLY A 35 -5.84 23.13 -6.27
CA GLY A 35 -5.75 23.97 -5.07
C GLY A 35 -6.14 23.29 -3.75
N HIS A 36 -6.66 22.06 -3.77
CA HIS A 36 -6.95 21.27 -2.56
C HIS A 36 -5.88 20.22 -2.24
N LEU A 37 -5.17 19.74 -3.26
CA LEU A 37 -4.08 18.79 -3.10
C LEU A 37 -2.75 19.51 -2.79
N PRO A 38 -1.92 18.96 -1.89
CA PRO A 38 -0.57 19.44 -1.66
C PRO A 38 0.29 19.41 -2.94
N ASP A 39 1.25 20.34 -3.05
CA ASP A 39 2.12 20.49 -4.23
C ASP A 39 2.87 19.21 -4.60
N TRP A 40 3.32 18.44 -3.60
CA TRP A 40 3.99 17.16 -3.84
C TRP A 40 3.07 16.12 -4.51
N VAL A 41 1.75 16.17 -4.27
CA VAL A 41 0.79 15.27 -4.95
C VAL A 41 0.64 15.68 -6.41
N TRP A 42 0.64 16.99 -6.70
CA TRP A 42 0.62 17.50 -8.07
C TRP A 42 1.84 17.06 -8.87
N GLU A 43 3.00 17.00 -8.20
CA GLU A 43 4.22 16.52 -8.81
C GLU A 43 4.11 15.05 -9.26
N TYR A 44 3.45 14.20 -8.49
CA TYR A 44 3.25 12.81 -8.88
C TYR A 44 2.15 12.64 -9.92
N TYR A 45 1.06 13.39 -9.75
CA TYR A 45 -0.07 13.33 -10.64
C TYR A 45 0.31 13.70 -12.08
N HIS A 46 1.09 14.76 -12.30
CA HIS A 46 1.49 15.15 -13.66
C HIS A 46 2.42 14.11 -14.31
N LYS A 47 3.34 13.49 -13.55
CA LYS A 47 4.22 12.43 -14.06
C LYS A 47 3.40 11.21 -14.51
N LEU A 48 2.43 10.79 -13.68
CA LEU A 48 1.51 9.70 -14.01
C LEU A 48 0.71 10.01 -15.29
N VAL A 49 0.10 11.18 -15.35
CA VAL A 49 -0.67 11.63 -16.52
C VAL A 49 0.20 11.64 -17.77
N GLN A 50 1.42 12.17 -17.69
CA GLN A 50 2.35 12.23 -18.81
C GLN A 50 2.74 10.83 -19.30
N ALA A 51 3.05 9.91 -18.39
CA ALA A 51 3.40 8.53 -18.73
C ALA A 51 2.24 7.81 -19.43
N VAL A 52 1.03 7.92 -18.88
CA VAL A 52 -0.20 7.34 -19.43
C VAL A 52 -0.55 7.95 -20.79
N CYS A 53 -0.44 9.28 -20.93
CA CYS A 53 -0.58 9.98 -22.22
C CYS A 53 0.35 9.41 -23.28
N ILE A 54 1.61 9.14 -22.93
CA ILE A 54 2.59 8.60 -23.88
C ILE A 54 2.23 7.19 -24.30
N VAL A 55 1.93 6.30 -23.34
CA VAL A 55 1.63 4.88 -23.60
C VAL A 55 0.36 4.68 -24.44
N LEU A 56 -0.56 5.63 -24.40
CA LEU A 56 -1.84 5.51 -25.10
C LEU A 56 -1.86 6.24 -26.45
N GLN A 57 -0.72 6.74 -26.93
CA GLN A 57 -0.60 7.25 -28.29
C GLN A 57 -0.73 6.11 -29.32
N HIS A 58 -1.46 6.36 -30.40
CA HIS A 58 -1.65 5.39 -31.49
C HIS A 58 -0.33 5.01 -32.19
N THR A 59 0.66 5.88 -32.14
CA THR A 59 2.01 5.63 -32.67
C THR A 59 3.03 6.12 -31.66
N ILE A 60 3.84 5.21 -31.13
CA ILE A 60 4.84 5.49 -30.10
C ILE A 60 6.23 5.18 -30.65
N THR A 61 7.14 6.14 -30.50
CA THR A 61 8.55 5.97 -30.81
C THR A 61 9.30 5.38 -29.61
N LEU A 62 10.36 4.61 -29.85
CA LEU A 62 11.17 4.00 -28.78
C LEU A 62 11.64 5.01 -27.70
N GLY A 63 12.07 6.21 -28.11
CA GLY A 63 12.46 7.26 -27.16
C GLY A 63 11.31 7.69 -26.22
N LYS A 64 10.07 7.68 -26.69
CA LYS A 64 8.89 7.97 -25.87
C LYS A 64 8.57 6.82 -24.91
N VAL A 65 8.79 5.57 -25.34
CA VAL A 65 8.67 4.41 -24.43
C VAL A 65 9.65 4.56 -23.27
N HIS A 66 10.91 4.90 -23.54
CA HIS A 66 11.90 5.13 -22.48
C HIS A 66 11.52 6.27 -21.54
N VAL A 67 10.96 7.36 -22.07
CA VAL A 67 10.47 8.47 -21.22
C VAL A 67 9.30 8.02 -20.35
N ALA A 68 8.33 7.27 -20.90
CA ALA A 68 7.22 6.74 -20.12
C ALA A 68 7.71 5.77 -19.04
N ASP A 69 8.64 4.88 -19.38
CA ASP A 69 9.27 3.94 -18.44
C ASP A 69 9.97 4.67 -17.29
N GLN A 70 10.77 5.69 -17.60
CA GLN A 70 11.39 6.55 -16.58
C GLN A 70 10.37 7.27 -15.71
N LEU A 71 9.30 7.83 -16.29
CA LEU A 71 8.24 8.48 -15.52
C LEU A 71 7.52 7.49 -14.58
N PHE A 72 7.32 6.23 -14.99
CA PHE A 72 6.75 5.20 -14.13
C PHE A 72 7.72 4.74 -13.04
N LEU A 73 9.02 4.63 -13.35
CA LEU A 73 10.06 4.31 -12.37
C LEU A 73 10.20 5.43 -11.34
N ASP A 74 10.25 6.69 -11.76
CA ASP A 74 10.25 7.85 -10.87
C ASP A 74 9.01 7.87 -9.95
N LEU A 75 7.83 7.59 -10.50
CA LEU A 75 6.60 7.50 -9.72
C LEU A 75 6.70 6.36 -8.68
N ARG A 76 7.21 5.20 -9.09
CA ARG A 76 7.44 4.05 -8.21
C ARG A 76 8.46 4.36 -7.13
N ASP A 77 9.57 4.99 -7.49
CA ASP A 77 10.66 5.29 -6.57
C ASP A 77 10.27 6.42 -5.61
N CYS A 78 9.42 7.36 -6.01
CA CYS A 78 8.83 8.33 -5.09
C CYS A 78 7.83 7.67 -4.11
N ILE A 79 7.02 6.71 -4.57
CA ILE A 79 6.21 5.86 -3.69
C ILE A 79 7.10 5.10 -2.70
N VAL A 80 8.25 4.57 -3.16
CA VAL A 80 9.24 3.88 -2.34
C VAL A 80 10.05 4.84 -1.46
N SER A 81 10.26 6.11 -1.83
CA SER A 81 11.00 7.09 -1.02
C SER A 81 10.26 7.46 0.26
N THR A 82 8.97 7.12 0.32
CA THR A 82 8.15 7.23 1.54
C THR A 82 8.05 5.92 2.32
N ALA A 83 8.85 4.92 1.97
CA ALA A 83 8.94 3.64 2.66
C ALA A 83 9.96 3.68 3.80
N GLU A 84 9.64 3.04 4.92
CA GLU A 84 10.54 2.80 6.04
C GLU A 84 11.51 1.67 5.65
N ASP A 85 12.82 1.90 5.66
CA ASP A 85 13.80 0.81 5.51
C ASP A 85 13.99 0.11 6.85
N MET A 86 13.61 -1.16 6.93
CA MET A 86 13.74 -1.98 8.13
C MET A 86 15.10 -2.72 8.17
N GLY A 87 15.93 -2.55 7.13
CA GLY A 87 17.18 -3.28 6.96
C GLY A 87 16.97 -4.70 6.40
N GLY A 88 18.08 -5.35 6.03
CA GLY A 88 18.06 -6.71 5.47
C GLY A 88 17.35 -6.84 4.11
N GLY A 89 17.06 -5.73 3.43
CA GLY A 89 16.32 -5.68 2.18
C GLY A 89 14.80 -5.57 2.34
N TYR A 90 14.29 -5.43 3.56
CA TYR A 90 12.87 -5.22 3.84
C TYR A 90 12.53 -3.73 3.89
N ALA A 91 11.38 -3.33 3.33
CA ALA A 91 10.89 -1.96 3.47
C ALA A 91 9.37 -1.90 3.66
N LEU A 92 8.87 -1.14 4.64
CA LEU A 92 7.43 -0.93 4.83
C LEU A 92 6.93 0.17 3.88
N LEU A 93 5.92 -0.12 3.06
CA LEU A 93 5.45 0.79 2.01
C LEU A 93 4.24 1.59 2.50
N LYS A 94 4.14 2.89 2.14
CA LYS A 94 3.03 3.76 2.58
C LYS A 94 1.66 3.32 2.04
N PHE A 95 1.00 2.53 2.87
CA PHE A 95 -0.42 2.57 3.21
C PHE A 95 -0.43 2.18 4.69
N GLN A 96 -0.26 3.19 5.55
CA GLN A 96 -0.10 3.02 6.99
C GLN A 96 -1.22 3.76 7.72
N ASP A 97 -1.44 3.43 8.99
CA ASP A 97 -2.31 4.23 9.83
C ASP A 97 -1.86 5.69 9.86
N HIS A 98 -2.81 6.62 9.75
CA HIS A 98 -2.52 8.06 9.90
C HIS A 98 -2.15 8.43 11.34
N MET A 99 -2.57 7.61 12.32
CA MET A 99 -2.36 7.79 13.75
C MET A 99 -2.10 6.41 14.37
N ALA A 100 -1.19 6.31 15.34
CA ALA A 100 -0.90 5.03 16.00
C ALA A 100 -2.20 4.37 16.53
N HIS A 101 -2.39 3.11 16.17
CA HIS A 101 -3.48 2.28 16.63
C HIS A 101 -3.19 1.73 18.02
N THR A 102 -4.21 1.63 18.86
CA THR A 102 -4.10 0.96 20.16
C THR A 102 -4.48 -0.50 19.98
N THR A 103 -3.53 -1.41 20.19
CA THR A 103 -3.78 -2.85 20.04
C THR A 103 -4.82 -3.35 21.04
N THR A 104 -5.40 -4.51 20.75
CA THR A 104 -6.09 -5.26 21.81
C THR A 104 -5.11 -5.70 22.89
N VAL A 105 -5.62 -6.06 24.07
CA VAL A 105 -4.78 -6.58 25.17
C VAL A 105 -4.05 -7.86 24.76
N GLN A 106 -4.71 -8.76 24.02
CA GLN A 106 -4.11 -10.01 23.56
C GLN A 106 -2.98 -9.78 22.54
N GLU A 107 -3.19 -8.87 21.60
CA GLU A 107 -2.15 -8.47 20.65
C GLU A 107 -0.99 -7.78 21.36
N GLY A 108 -1.27 -6.90 22.33
CA GLY A 108 -0.25 -6.23 23.13
C GLY A 108 0.66 -7.21 23.86
N TRP A 109 0.06 -8.21 24.54
CA TRP A 109 0.83 -9.29 25.18
C TRP A 109 1.62 -10.13 24.19
N ALA A 110 1.02 -10.52 23.06
CA ALA A 110 1.71 -11.34 22.06
C ALA A 110 2.92 -10.61 21.44
N ILE A 111 2.78 -9.30 21.18
CA ILE A 111 3.88 -8.45 20.69
C ILE A 111 4.96 -8.33 21.77
N TYR A 112 4.57 -8.05 23.01
CA TYR A 112 5.49 -7.94 24.15
C TYR A 112 6.33 -9.22 24.32
N GLU A 113 5.68 -10.38 24.42
CA GLU A 113 6.36 -11.68 24.58
C GLU A 113 7.31 -11.97 23.42
N TYR A 114 6.88 -11.67 22.19
CA TYR A 114 7.72 -11.89 21.01
C TYR A 114 8.98 -11.04 21.04
N VAL A 115 8.85 -9.75 21.35
CA VAL A 115 9.98 -8.80 21.42
C VAL A 115 10.91 -9.16 22.56
N GLU A 116 10.38 -9.46 23.76
CA GLU A 116 11.18 -9.89 24.91
C GLU A 116 11.98 -11.16 24.61
N GLN A 117 11.39 -12.12 23.90
CA GLN A 117 12.05 -13.37 23.55
C GLN A 117 13.16 -13.21 22.48
N HIS A 118 12.94 -12.38 21.45
CA HIS A 118 13.81 -12.31 20.27
C HIS A 118 14.75 -11.10 20.25
N TYR A 119 14.39 -10.04 20.98
CA TYR A 119 15.12 -8.78 21.05
C TYR A 119 15.18 -8.28 22.51
N PRO A 120 15.78 -9.05 23.43
CA PRO A 120 15.80 -8.73 24.86
C PRO A 120 16.49 -7.39 25.20
N ASP A 121 17.34 -6.88 24.31
CA ASP A 121 18.03 -5.59 24.45
C ASP A 121 17.27 -4.41 23.83
N SER A 122 16.21 -4.67 23.08
CA SER A 122 15.28 -3.61 22.64
C SER A 122 14.47 -3.14 23.86
N GLU A 123 14.03 -1.88 23.89
CA GLU A 123 13.33 -1.25 25.03
C GLU A 123 11.80 -1.46 24.95
N PRO A 124 11.22 -2.62 25.31
CA PRO A 124 9.84 -2.96 24.97
C PRO A 124 8.88 -2.45 26.06
N HIS A 125 9.42 -2.25 27.27
CA HIS A 125 8.69 -1.91 28.48
C HIS A 125 8.08 -0.51 28.42
N HIS A 126 8.64 0.39 27.61
CA HIS A 126 8.16 1.76 27.44
C HIS A 126 6.91 1.85 26.55
N GLN A 127 6.58 0.79 25.81
CA GLN A 127 5.45 0.77 24.87
C GLN A 127 4.21 0.07 25.44
N LEU A 128 4.39 -0.78 26.46
CA LEU A 128 3.27 -1.46 27.12
C LEU A 128 2.60 -0.51 28.12
N LEU A 129 1.37 -0.12 27.80
CA LEU A 129 0.53 0.69 28.67
C LEU A 129 0.10 -0.14 29.90
N PRO A 130 -0.27 0.50 31.04
CA PRO A 130 -0.66 -0.19 32.27
C PRO A 130 -1.86 -1.15 32.13
N ASN A 131 -2.65 -0.99 31.07
CA ASN A 131 -3.78 -1.84 30.70
C ASN A 131 -3.39 -3.05 29.83
N GLY A 132 -2.09 -3.23 29.52
CA GLY A 132 -1.58 -4.31 28.68
C GLY A 132 -1.73 -4.09 27.17
N THR A 133 -1.99 -2.85 26.72
CA THR A 133 -2.05 -2.51 25.29
C THR A 133 -0.80 -1.78 24.82
N ILE A 134 -0.54 -1.77 23.52
CA ILE A 134 0.58 -1.05 22.90
C ILE A 134 0.03 -0.10 21.83
N HIS A 135 0.72 1.03 21.62
CA HIS A 135 0.49 1.87 20.45
C HIS A 135 1.42 1.44 19.31
N VAL A 136 0.85 1.01 18.20
CA VAL A 136 1.59 0.57 17.01
C VAL A 136 1.08 1.30 15.77
N VAL A 137 1.96 1.50 14.79
CA VAL A 137 1.54 1.95 13.46
C VAL A 137 1.35 0.72 12.60
N HIS A 138 0.12 0.50 12.10
CA HIS A 138 -0.10 -0.55 11.12
C HIS A 138 0.40 -0.12 9.75
N TRP A 139 1.09 -1.02 9.10
CA TRP A 139 1.53 -0.90 7.72
C TRP A 139 0.87 -2.00 6.89
N ALA A 140 0.34 -1.63 5.73
CA ALA A 140 -0.46 -2.56 4.93
C ALA A 140 0.33 -3.32 3.86
N CYS A 141 1.56 -2.88 3.58
CA CYS A 141 2.44 -3.50 2.60
C CYS A 141 3.89 -3.53 3.09
N ILE A 142 4.58 -4.61 2.74
CA ILE A 142 6.01 -4.76 2.92
C ILE A 142 6.65 -5.16 1.59
N ARG A 143 7.80 -4.59 1.28
CA ARG A 143 8.70 -5.04 0.23
C ARG A 143 9.66 -6.08 0.83
N LEU A 144 9.76 -7.23 0.19
CA LEU A 144 10.67 -8.31 0.54
C LEU A 144 12.06 -8.10 -0.11
N PRO A 145 13.12 -8.76 0.38
CA PRO A 145 14.48 -8.64 -0.18
C PRO A 145 14.60 -9.04 -1.65
N ASN A 146 13.69 -9.90 -2.12
CA ASN A 146 13.60 -10.31 -3.53
C ASN A 146 12.84 -9.30 -4.41
N GLY A 147 12.43 -8.14 -3.86
CA GLY A 147 11.70 -7.08 -4.54
C GLY A 147 10.19 -7.31 -4.66
N GLN A 148 9.66 -8.46 -4.21
CA GLN A 148 8.22 -8.71 -4.18
C GLN A 148 7.54 -7.86 -3.11
N ILE A 149 6.25 -7.56 -3.32
CA ILE A 149 5.44 -6.82 -2.36
C ILE A 149 4.44 -7.79 -1.73
N GLY A 150 4.52 -7.94 -0.41
CA GLY A 150 3.49 -8.58 0.39
C GLY A 150 2.45 -7.54 0.85
N CYS A 151 1.17 -7.89 0.72
CA CYS A 151 0.05 -7.09 1.24
C CYS A 151 -0.55 -7.78 2.46
N CYS A 152 -1.16 -7.02 3.37
CA CYS A 152 -1.89 -7.57 4.49
C CYS A 152 -3.41 -7.61 4.24
N GLN A 153 -4.12 -8.35 5.09
CA GLN A 153 -5.57 -8.50 5.07
C GLN A 153 -6.28 -7.16 5.21
N TRP A 154 -5.80 -6.25 6.07
CA TRP A 154 -6.40 -4.92 6.23
C TRP A 154 -6.48 -4.14 4.90
N LYS A 155 -5.49 -4.31 4.01
CA LYS A 155 -5.53 -3.75 2.66
C LYS A 155 -6.56 -4.43 1.76
N GLU A 156 -6.63 -5.75 1.84
CA GLU A 156 -7.45 -6.57 0.94
C GLU A 156 -8.94 -6.55 1.30
N GLU A 157 -9.29 -6.40 2.59
CA GLU A 157 -10.69 -6.32 3.04
C GLU A 157 -11.44 -5.11 2.48
N GLN A 158 -10.71 -4.08 2.04
CA GLN A 158 -11.30 -2.92 1.38
C GLN A 158 -11.80 -3.24 -0.03
N HIS A 159 -11.47 -4.41 -0.59
CA HIS A 159 -11.82 -4.83 -1.94
C HIS A 159 -12.39 -6.26 -1.96
N LYS A 160 -13.68 -6.41 -2.27
CA LYS A 160 -14.38 -7.71 -2.33
C LYS A 160 -13.77 -8.71 -3.33
N ASP A 161 -13.05 -8.21 -4.34
CA ASP A 161 -12.50 -9.00 -5.45
C ASP A 161 -10.95 -9.06 -5.45
N ALA A 162 -10.28 -8.70 -4.35
CA ALA A 162 -8.82 -8.75 -4.30
C ALA A 162 -8.27 -10.19 -4.38
N CYS A 163 -7.25 -10.41 -5.21
CA CYS A 163 -6.43 -11.62 -5.12
C CYS A 163 -5.82 -11.70 -3.71
N LYS A 164 -6.01 -12.84 -3.03
CA LYS A 164 -5.58 -13.08 -1.65
C LYS A 164 -4.06 -13.24 -1.55
N ALA A 165 -3.32 -12.14 -1.64
CA ALA A 165 -1.86 -12.08 -1.49
C ALA A 165 -1.43 -11.97 -0.01
N CYS A 166 -2.37 -11.87 0.93
CA CYS A 166 -2.12 -11.85 2.37
C CYS A 166 -1.83 -13.21 3.03
N ASN A 167 -1.95 -14.31 2.28
CA ASN A 167 -1.72 -15.64 2.84
C ASN A 167 -0.23 -15.95 2.94
N VAL A 168 0.22 -16.35 4.13
CA VAL A 168 1.59 -16.79 4.39
C VAL A 168 1.61 -18.23 4.85
N GLN A 169 2.64 -18.96 4.44
CA GLN A 169 2.88 -20.30 4.92
C GLN A 169 3.73 -20.24 6.19
N LEU A 170 3.18 -20.74 7.28
CA LEU A 170 3.81 -20.80 8.60
C LEU A 170 4.29 -22.23 8.87
N LYS A 171 5.41 -22.37 9.56
CA LYS A 171 5.88 -23.67 10.05
C LYS A 171 5.80 -23.67 11.58
N LEU A 172 4.69 -24.17 12.11
CA LEU A 172 4.44 -24.23 13.55
C LEU A 172 4.57 -25.68 14.01
N ASN A 173 5.40 -25.94 15.02
CA ASN A 173 5.64 -27.27 15.59
C ASN A 173 5.97 -28.36 14.55
N GLY A 174 6.69 -27.98 13.48
CA GLY A 174 7.05 -28.88 12.37
C GLY A 174 5.96 -29.10 11.32
N THR A 175 4.73 -28.63 11.54
CA THR A 175 3.63 -28.71 10.57
C THR A 175 3.52 -27.42 9.75
N ARG A 176 3.27 -27.56 8.44
CA ARG A 176 2.97 -26.43 7.55
C ARG A 176 1.52 -26.02 7.74
N GLN A 177 1.32 -24.77 8.11
CA GLN A 177 0.00 -24.15 8.23
C GLN A 177 -0.06 -22.92 7.33
N PHE A 178 -1.26 -22.49 6.99
CA PHE A 178 -1.47 -21.22 6.28
C PHE A 178 -2.12 -20.24 7.23
N GLY A 179 -1.57 -19.04 7.30
CA GLY A 179 -2.13 -17.92 8.04
C GLY A 179 -2.36 -16.74 7.12
N LYS A 180 -3.10 -15.74 7.59
CA LYS A 180 -3.19 -14.44 6.94
C LYS A 180 -2.38 -13.44 7.73
N VAL A 181 -1.66 -12.58 7.02
CA VAL A 181 -1.03 -11.42 7.64
C VAL A 181 -2.12 -10.36 7.84
N CYS A 182 -2.45 -10.04 9.08
CA CYS A 182 -3.45 -9.00 9.38
C CYS A 182 -2.93 -7.60 9.04
N TYR A 183 -1.71 -7.30 9.51
CA TYR A 183 -1.00 -6.04 9.32
C TYR A 183 0.49 -6.26 9.61
N PHE A 184 1.33 -5.33 9.16
CA PHE A 184 2.72 -5.21 9.60
C PHE A 184 2.79 -4.09 10.66
N ILE A 185 3.72 -4.19 11.60
CA ILE A 185 3.92 -3.18 12.64
C ILE A 185 5.34 -2.68 12.65
N GLU A 186 5.47 -1.42 13.03
CA GLU A 186 6.70 -0.79 13.44
C GLU A 186 6.55 -0.45 14.93
N CYS A 187 7.49 -0.94 15.74
CA CYS A 187 7.56 -0.73 17.19
C CYS A 187 8.89 -0.06 17.52
#